data_AF-A0A6N7GN30-F1
#
_entry.id   AF-A0A6N7GN30-F1
#
_cell.length_a   1.000
_cell.length_b   1.000
_cell.length_c   1.000
_cell.angle_alpha   90.00
_cell.angle_beta   90.00
_cell.angle_gamma   90.00
#
_symmetry.space_group_name_H-M   'P 1'
#
loop_
_entity.id
_entity.type
_entity.pdbx_description
1 polymer ?
#
loop_
_entity_poly.entity_id
_entity_poly.type
_entity_poly.pdbx_seq_one_letter_code
_entity_poly.pdbx_strand_id
1 'polypeptide(L)'
;MAFTFGKITAGRVDYYTEQVATERHDYYAGHGEAPGVWTGKFAKDLGVSGQVDAEAFRAVLTGRHPDTWEKLKRWPNKVLAFDGVFAPPKSVSALWAIGTPQVRQAIAQAQAAAIHAALGYLAEHACVARLGRQGVNAQPGTGFAIATFTHRTSREADPQLHTHAIISNLAETPDGRRAALDGALLYRHAEATDAVFKAALRSELTRLLGVGWTLRGEQWEIEGMPAGLCRRWSTRSTQIDGLMAEQGLSGGRAAQQAAYATRKAKADTAPHGENLHTRFQQEARNAGYLPEQILTATLHRLQPDTALDAANSIGSTLGRSRALAAPERPLGVDTLHLVAGQDVHTRARAGNGGPVEPSLGEVEEAVIAALVGPEGLTEKASSFGRRDIINHAASILPHYSQHLVATAGEARELLEAIADRVLRDARVIPLLDPAARTSGEVIRPRDEHGRVMREVCTQAERRYSTVDLLAAEHELLQRATGRQHAGVAIIGPEQVEAALGAWVRNPTDVVRCGPELVHGDFLG
;
A
#
# COMPACT_ATOMS: atom_id res chain seq x y z
N MET A 1 14.49 -0.31 4.43
CA MET A 1 13.06 -0.60 4.71
C MET A 1 12.52 0.54 5.58
N ALA A 2 11.33 1.09 5.30
CA ALA A 2 10.73 2.19 6.05
C ALA A 2 9.70 1.71 7.09
N PHE A 3 9.20 0.48 6.95
CA PHE A 3 8.30 -0.18 7.90
C PHE A 3 8.93 -1.47 8.47
N THR A 4 8.79 -1.74 9.77
CA THR A 4 9.32 -2.98 10.40
C THR A 4 8.42 -3.48 11.53
N PHE A 5 8.42 -4.80 11.82
CA PHE A 5 7.60 -5.42 12.87
C PHE A 5 8.40 -6.00 14.06
N GLY A 6 8.21 -5.43 15.25
CA GLY A 6 8.59 -6.01 16.53
C GLY A 6 7.48 -6.87 17.17
N LYS A 7 7.85 -7.73 18.13
CA LYS A 7 6.90 -8.42 19.03
C LYS A 7 7.00 -7.83 20.43
N ILE A 8 5.87 -7.53 21.04
CA ILE A 8 5.77 -7.10 22.43
C ILE A 8 5.28 -8.28 23.27
N THR A 9 5.96 -8.53 24.39
CA THR A 9 5.62 -9.55 25.39
C THR A 9 5.37 -8.88 26.73
N ALA A 10 4.75 -9.59 27.69
CA ALA A 10 4.35 -9.04 29.01
C ALA A 10 5.41 -8.12 29.68
N GLY A 11 6.66 -8.58 29.82
CA GLY A 11 7.75 -7.80 30.43
C GLY A 11 8.26 -6.58 29.63
N ARG A 12 7.53 -6.12 28.60
CA ARG A 12 7.75 -4.84 27.92
C ARG A 12 6.52 -3.92 27.95
N VAL A 13 5.36 -4.35 28.45
CA VAL A 13 4.14 -3.53 28.45
C VAL A 13 4.29 -2.32 29.37
N ASP A 14 4.91 -2.50 30.54
CA ASP A 14 5.12 -1.42 31.50
C ASP A 14 5.90 -0.25 30.86
N TYR A 15 6.97 -0.54 30.11
CA TYR A 15 7.76 0.46 29.37
C TYR A 15 6.92 1.33 28.41
N TYR A 16 6.06 0.73 27.57
CA TYR A 16 5.19 1.53 26.69
C TYR A 16 4.08 2.25 27.49
N THR A 17 3.62 1.70 28.61
CA THR A 17 2.61 2.32 29.48
C THR A 17 3.16 3.56 30.20
N GLU A 18 4.40 3.48 30.69
CA GLU A 18 5.15 4.59 31.29
C GLU A 18 5.43 5.70 30.27
N GLN A 19 5.75 5.35 29.01
CA GLN A 19 5.84 6.32 27.91
C GLN A 19 4.53 7.06 27.69
N VAL A 20 3.39 6.36 27.57
CA VAL A 20 2.06 6.99 27.41
C VAL A 20 1.78 8.02 28.51
N ALA A 21 2.14 7.70 29.76
CA ALA A 21 1.93 8.60 30.89
C ALA A 21 2.83 9.85 30.88
N THR A 22 4.00 9.78 30.22
CA THR A 22 5.04 10.83 30.25
C THR A 22 4.98 11.77 29.03
N GLU A 23 4.42 11.35 27.90
CA GLU A 23 4.49 12.05 26.60
C GLU A 23 3.48 13.23 26.45
N ARG A 24 3.34 14.10 27.45
CA ARG A 24 2.39 15.23 27.47
C ARG A 24 3.03 16.63 27.37
N HIS A 25 3.44 17.08 26.17
CA HIS A 25 3.80 18.50 25.90
C HIS A 25 3.57 18.92 24.41
N ASP A 26 3.69 20.21 24.09
CA ASP A 26 3.26 20.82 22.81
C ASP A 26 4.11 20.46 21.57
N TYR A 27 3.63 19.42 20.87
CA TYR A 27 4.20 18.84 19.65
C TYR A 27 4.55 19.84 18.53
N TYR A 28 3.69 20.84 18.28
CA TYR A 28 3.87 21.77 17.14
C TYR A 28 4.78 22.96 17.48
N ALA A 29 4.76 23.41 18.74
CA ALA A 29 5.73 24.37 19.26
C ALA A 29 7.14 23.79 19.35
N GLY A 30 7.29 22.46 19.31
CA GLY A 30 8.58 21.77 19.28
C GLY A 30 8.94 21.07 20.59
N HIS A 31 8.08 21.13 21.60
CA HIS A 31 8.28 20.55 22.93
C HIS A 31 7.55 19.20 23.07
N GLY A 32 7.99 18.31 23.96
CA GLY A 32 7.33 17.01 24.19
C GLY A 32 7.44 15.99 23.06
N GLU A 33 6.59 14.99 23.08
CA GLU A 33 6.29 14.12 21.92
C GLU A 33 4.78 14.18 21.65
N ALA A 34 4.33 13.65 20.51
CA ALA A 34 2.89 13.59 20.24
C ALA A 34 2.22 12.63 21.24
N PRO A 35 1.08 13.00 21.87
CA PRO A 35 0.31 12.04 22.64
C PRO A 35 -0.13 10.88 21.73
N GLY A 36 -0.11 9.65 22.26
CA GLY A 36 -0.58 8.49 21.52
C GLY A 36 -2.02 8.66 21.04
N VAL A 37 -2.36 8.10 19.88
CA VAL A 37 -3.72 8.16 19.30
C VAL A 37 -4.24 6.75 18.98
N TRP A 38 -5.48 6.47 19.34
CA TRP A 38 -6.20 5.23 18.98
C TRP A 38 -6.69 5.25 17.54
N THR A 39 -6.48 4.16 16.81
CA THR A 39 -6.94 3.96 15.44
C THR A 39 -7.29 2.49 15.15
N GLY A 40 -7.91 2.25 13.99
CA GLY A 40 -8.47 0.96 13.58
C GLY A 40 -9.91 0.74 14.04
N LYS A 41 -10.63 -0.16 13.35
CA LYS A 41 -12.05 -0.44 13.61
C LYS A 41 -12.27 -1.09 14.98
N PHE A 42 -11.48 -2.10 15.33
CA PHE A 42 -11.66 -2.81 16.59
C PHE A 42 -11.30 -1.97 17.83
N ALA A 43 -10.52 -0.88 17.69
CA ALA A 43 -10.40 0.13 18.74
C ALA A 43 -11.75 0.82 19.02
N LYS A 44 -12.44 1.27 17.96
CA LYS A 44 -13.78 1.88 18.06
C LYS A 44 -14.81 0.90 18.62
N ASP A 45 -14.75 -0.37 18.20
CA ASP A 45 -15.66 -1.43 18.70
C ASP A 45 -15.44 -1.74 20.19
N LEU A 46 -14.25 -1.43 20.74
CA LEU A 46 -13.93 -1.50 22.17
C LEU A 46 -14.17 -0.17 22.92
N GLY A 47 -14.80 0.82 22.29
CA GLY A 47 -15.09 2.13 22.89
C GLY A 47 -13.91 3.11 22.94
N VAL A 48 -12.71 2.71 22.53
CA VAL A 48 -11.51 3.56 22.62
C VAL A 48 -11.25 4.34 21.32
N SER A 49 -11.09 5.65 21.45
CA SER A 49 -10.83 6.58 20.35
C SER A 49 -10.09 7.83 20.85
N GLY A 50 -9.52 8.63 19.95
CA GLY A 50 -8.80 9.84 20.32
C GLY A 50 -7.50 9.54 21.05
N GLN A 51 -7.17 10.31 22.09
CA GLN A 51 -5.92 10.15 22.83
C GLN A 51 -5.85 8.80 23.56
N VAL A 52 -4.67 8.18 23.55
CA VAL A 52 -4.38 6.95 24.28
C VAL A 52 -4.20 7.26 25.76
N ASP A 53 -5.10 6.70 26.57
CA ASP A 53 -4.92 6.59 28.01
C ASP A 53 -4.07 5.35 28.37
N ALA A 54 -3.24 5.47 29.41
CA ALA A 54 -2.29 4.44 29.81
C ALA A 54 -2.98 3.20 30.42
N GLU A 55 -4.06 3.38 31.17
CA GLU A 55 -4.81 2.31 31.81
C GLU A 55 -5.64 1.53 30.77
N ALA A 56 -6.36 2.24 29.89
CA ALA A 56 -7.06 1.64 28.75
C ALA A 56 -6.11 0.90 27.79
N PHE A 57 -4.93 1.47 27.50
CA PHE A 57 -3.90 0.82 26.68
C PHE A 57 -3.42 -0.48 27.30
N ARG A 58 -3.11 -0.48 28.60
CA ARG A 58 -2.72 -1.68 29.35
C ARG A 58 -3.83 -2.73 29.34
N ALA A 59 -5.10 -2.33 29.48
CA ALA A 59 -6.24 -3.23 29.39
C ALA A 59 -6.30 -3.94 28.03
N VAL A 60 -6.33 -3.19 26.94
CA VAL A 60 -6.41 -3.72 25.57
C VAL A 60 -5.22 -4.64 25.26
N LEU A 61 -3.99 -4.24 25.60
CA LEU A 61 -2.81 -5.09 25.36
C LEU A 61 -2.80 -6.39 26.17
N THR A 62 -3.36 -6.37 27.38
CA THR A 62 -3.47 -7.59 28.22
C THR A 62 -4.71 -8.44 27.91
N GLY A 63 -5.52 -8.04 26.92
CA GLY A 63 -6.71 -8.78 26.48
C GLY A 63 -7.93 -8.55 27.37
N ARG A 64 -8.09 -7.34 27.90
CA ARG A 64 -9.23 -6.88 28.70
C ARG A 64 -9.96 -5.72 28.04
N HIS A 65 -11.26 -5.62 28.28
CA HIS A 65 -12.04 -4.44 27.89
C HIS A 65 -11.54 -3.23 28.68
N PRO A 66 -11.34 -2.06 28.06
CA PRO A 66 -10.87 -0.86 28.76
C PRO A 66 -11.85 -0.41 29.86
N ASP A 67 -13.16 -0.35 29.56
CA ASP A 67 -14.14 0.11 30.56
C ASP A 67 -14.61 -0.98 31.54
N THR A 68 -15.02 -2.15 31.05
CA THR A 68 -15.65 -3.20 31.91
C THR A 68 -14.64 -4.12 32.59
N TRP A 69 -13.35 -4.04 32.23
CA TRP A 69 -12.26 -4.90 32.73
C TRP A 69 -12.39 -6.40 32.43
N GLU A 70 -13.46 -6.80 31.74
CA GLU A 70 -13.75 -8.17 31.36
C GLU A 70 -12.69 -8.74 30.42
N LYS A 71 -12.48 -10.06 30.50
CA LYS A 71 -11.51 -10.75 29.65
C LYS A 71 -12.08 -10.87 28.24
N LEU A 72 -11.49 -10.15 27.28
CA LEU A 72 -11.81 -10.26 25.86
C LEU A 72 -11.42 -11.64 25.28
N LYS A 73 -10.56 -12.39 25.97
CA LYS A 73 -10.14 -13.75 25.61
C LYS A 73 -9.90 -14.61 26.84
N ARG A 74 -10.32 -15.89 26.78
CA ARG A 74 -10.18 -16.86 27.89
C ARG A 74 -8.75 -17.07 28.38
N TRP A 75 -7.78 -17.06 27.46
CA TRP A 75 -6.37 -17.31 27.73
C TRP A 75 -5.52 -16.14 27.24
N PRO A 76 -4.58 -15.61 28.05
CA PRO A 76 -3.71 -14.52 27.65
C PRO A 76 -2.72 -14.97 26.56
N ASN A 77 -2.30 -14.02 25.72
CA ASN A 77 -1.29 -14.31 24.70
C ASN A 77 0.13 -14.17 25.27
N LYS A 78 1.07 -14.98 24.78
CA LYS A 78 2.51 -14.80 25.10
C LYS A 78 3.09 -13.54 24.42
N VAL A 79 2.63 -13.26 23.20
CA VAL A 79 2.88 -12.01 22.47
C VAL A 79 1.62 -11.17 22.62
N LEU A 80 1.72 -10.00 23.23
CA LEU A 80 0.57 -9.14 23.55
C LEU A 80 0.24 -8.15 22.44
N ALA A 81 1.25 -7.71 21.70
CA ALA A 81 1.10 -6.81 20.56
C ALA A 81 2.23 -7.00 19.54
N PHE A 82 2.02 -6.43 18.36
CA PHE A 82 3.03 -6.23 17.32
C PHE A 82 3.32 -4.73 17.20
N ASP A 83 4.59 -4.39 17.10
CA ASP A 83 5.06 -3.00 16.98
C ASP A 83 5.47 -2.74 15.53
N GLY A 84 4.59 -2.08 14.77
CA GLY A 84 4.82 -1.69 13.39
C GLY A 84 5.44 -0.30 13.29
N VAL A 85 6.76 -0.20 13.17
CA VAL A 85 7.48 1.09 13.16
C VAL A 85 7.53 1.66 11.75
N PHE A 86 6.88 2.79 11.51
CA PHE A 86 6.94 3.57 10.27
C PHE A 86 7.98 4.69 10.41
N ALA A 87 8.97 4.74 9.53
CA ALA A 87 10.01 5.76 9.49
C ALA A 87 10.21 6.26 8.05
N PRO A 88 9.87 7.53 7.72
CA PRO A 88 10.05 8.06 6.38
C PRO A 88 11.55 8.17 5.99
N PRO A 89 11.87 8.36 4.68
CA PRO A 89 13.23 8.63 4.21
C PRO A 89 13.91 9.79 4.95
N LYS A 90 15.25 9.80 4.98
CA LYS A 90 15.98 10.72 5.84
C LYS A 90 15.78 12.18 5.44
N SER A 91 15.63 12.44 4.15
CA SER A 91 15.30 13.78 3.64
C SER A 91 13.98 14.34 4.16
N VAL A 92 12.97 13.50 4.40
CA VAL A 92 11.67 13.91 4.99
C VAL A 92 11.87 14.35 6.44
N SER A 93 12.62 13.57 7.23
CA SER A 93 12.97 13.94 8.60
C SER A 93 13.83 15.21 8.66
N ALA A 94 14.76 15.38 7.71
CA ALA A 94 15.61 16.58 7.59
C ALA A 94 14.79 17.83 7.21
N LEU A 95 13.86 17.71 6.24
CA LEU A 95 12.96 18.79 5.83
C LEU A 95 12.04 19.21 6.98
N TRP A 96 11.51 18.24 7.74
CA TRP A 96 10.73 18.51 8.94
C TRP A 96 11.56 19.22 10.04
N ALA A 97 12.83 18.84 10.21
CA ALA A 97 13.72 19.43 11.20
C ALA A 97 13.94 20.93 10.96
N ILE A 98 14.19 21.32 9.71
CA ILE A 98 14.48 22.71 9.33
C ILE A 98 13.24 23.52 8.95
N GLY A 99 12.10 22.87 8.70
CA GLY A 99 10.89 23.47 8.14
C GLY A 99 10.19 24.49 9.02
N THR A 100 9.48 25.42 8.37
CA THR A 100 8.55 26.35 9.00
C THR A 100 7.36 25.60 9.65
N PRO A 101 6.61 26.21 10.59
CA PRO A 101 5.45 25.56 11.21
C PRO A 101 4.47 24.94 10.20
N GLN A 102 4.23 25.62 9.08
CA GLN A 102 3.36 25.16 7.99
C GLN A 102 3.93 23.92 7.28
N VAL A 103 5.23 23.91 6.97
CA VAL A 103 5.92 22.75 6.37
C VAL A 103 5.88 21.56 7.33
N ARG A 104 6.09 21.78 8.63
CA ARG A 104 6.04 20.72 9.65
C ARG A 104 4.65 20.13 9.78
N GLN A 105 3.61 20.97 9.78
CA GLN A 105 2.21 20.53 9.82
C GLN A 105 1.85 19.71 8.58
N ALA A 106 2.24 20.16 7.39
CA ALA A 106 2.03 19.42 6.14
C ALA A 106 2.74 18.05 6.13
N ILE A 107 3.97 17.96 6.65
CA ILE A 107 4.69 16.67 6.78
C ILE A 107 3.98 15.75 7.79
N ALA A 108 3.51 16.29 8.93
CA ALA A 108 2.76 15.51 9.91
C ALA A 108 1.44 14.97 9.33
N GLN A 109 0.71 15.79 8.56
CA GLN A 109 -0.50 15.38 7.82
C GLN A 109 -0.20 14.29 6.79
N ALA A 110 0.84 14.47 5.96
CA ALA A 110 1.25 13.49 4.96
C ALA A 110 1.67 12.15 5.60
N GLN A 111 2.41 12.18 6.71
CA GLN A 111 2.80 10.98 7.44
C GLN A 111 1.58 10.27 8.07
N ALA A 112 0.65 11.02 8.68
CA ALA A 112 -0.57 10.44 9.23
C ALA A 112 -1.45 9.78 8.14
N ALA A 113 -1.64 10.44 7.00
CA ALA A 113 -2.37 9.89 5.86
C ALA A 113 -1.69 8.63 5.28
N ALA A 114 -0.36 8.65 5.14
CA ALA A 114 0.40 7.50 4.65
C ALA A 114 0.35 6.30 5.60
N ILE A 115 0.41 6.53 6.92
CA ILE A 115 0.25 5.48 7.93
C ILE A 115 -1.18 4.94 7.91
N HIS A 116 -2.20 5.79 7.78
CA HIS A 116 -3.59 5.35 7.66
C HIS A 116 -3.81 4.44 6.45
N ALA A 117 -3.28 4.81 5.27
CA ALA A 117 -3.35 3.97 4.06
C ALA A 117 -2.65 2.61 4.25
N ALA A 118 -1.45 2.61 4.86
CA ALA A 118 -0.69 1.38 5.09
C ALA A 118 -1.34 0.46 6.15
N LEU A 119 -1.91 1.03 7.22
CA LEU A 119 -2.67 0.28 8.22
C LEU A 119 -4.02 -0.23 7.67
N GLY A 120 -4.65 0.50 6.74
CA GLY A 120 -5.83 0.05 6.00
C GLY A 120 -5.54 -1.21 5.18
N TYR A 121 -4.51 -1.15 4.33
CA TYR A 121 -4.00 -2.31 3.58
C TYR A 121 -3.69 -3.51 4.49
N LEU A 122 -2.98 -3.27 5.60
CA LEU A 122 -2.66 -4.32 6.56
C LEU A 122 -3.91 -4.90 7.24
N ALA A 123 -4.93 -4.09 7.51
CA ALA A 123 -6.19 -4.56 8.09
C ALA A 123 -6.97 -5.44 7.11
N GLU A 124 -7.04 -5.05 5.84
CA GLU A 124 -7.71 -5.81 4.78
C GLU A 124 -7.07 -7.18 4.54
N HIS A 125 -5.74 -7.24 4.45
CA HIS A 125 -5.05 -8.47 4.04
C HIS A 125 -4.44 -9.32 5.17
N ALA A 126 -4.24 -8.75 6.37
CA ALA A 126 -3.55 -9.44 7.47
C ALA A 126 -4.30 -9.41 8.82
N CYS A 127 -5.50 -8.81 8.91
CA CYS A 127 -6.35 -8.98 10.08
C CYS A 127 -7.05 -10.35 10.04
N VAL A 128 -6.38 -11.37 10.56
CA VAL A 128 -6.88 -12.76 10.56
C VAL A 128 -6.78 -13.33 11.97
N ALA A 129 -7.90 -13.80 12.51
CA ALA A 129 -8.02 -14.46 13.80
C ALA A 129 -7.71 -15.96 13.70
N ARG A 130 -6.89 -16.48 14.63
CA ARG A 130 -6.57 -17.92 14.73
C ARG A 130 -7.43 -18.64 15.75
N LEU A 131 -8.50 -19.27 15.26
CA LEU A 131 -9.49 -20.00 16.06
C LEU A 131 -9.19 -21.51 16.15
N GLY A 132 -9.77 -22.16 17.16
CA GLY A 132 -9.67 -23.60 17.39
C GLY A 132 -8.38 -24.07 18.07
N ARG A 133 -8.31 -25.37 18.38
CA ARG A 133 -7.11 -26.01 18.96
C ARG A 133 -5.97 -25.95 17.93
N GLN A 134 -4.78 -25.54 18.36
CA GLN A 134 -3.63 -25.19 17.49
C GLN A 134 -3.83 -24.00 16.52
N GLY A 135 -4.98 -23.31 16.56
CA GLY A 135 -5.21 -22.12 15.72
C GLY A 135 -5.20 -22.42 14.22
N VAL A 136 -5.78 -23.56 13.82
CA VAL A 136 -5.83 -24.07 12.43
C VAL A 136 -7.00 -23.46 11.64
N ASN A 137 -8.03 -22.96 12.32
CA ASN A 137 -9.15 -22.27 11.70
C ASN A 137 -8.84 -20.77 11.62
N ALA A 138 -8.35 -20.33 10.47
CA ALA A 138 -8.07 -18.93 10.18
C ALA A 138 -9.35 -18.25 9.64
N GLN A 139 -9.75 -17.12 10.24
CA GLN A 139 -10.92 -16.35 9.81
C GLN A 139 -10.59 -14.85 9.74
N PRO A 140 -11.16 -14.09 8.79
CA PRO A 140 -11.02 -12.64 8.74
C PRO A 140 -11.49 -11.99 10.05
N GLY A 141 -10.71 -11.03 10.54
CA GLY A 141 -11.10 -10.16 11.65
C GLY A 141 -11.88 -8.92 11.16
N THR A 142 -12.60 -8.27 12.07
CA THR A 142 -13.34 -7.02 11.80
C THR A 142 -12.44 -5.78 11.71
N GLY A 143 -11.16 -5.92 12.06
CA GLY A 143 -10.14 -4.88 12.03
C GLY A 143 -9.20 -4.94 13.24
N PHE A 144 -8.28 -3.99 13.32
CA PHE A 144 -7.32 -3.90 14.43
C PHE A 144 -7.75 -2.88 15.49
N ALA A 145 -7.25 -3.07 16.71
CA ALA A 145 -7.13 -2.01 17.71
C ALA A 145 -5.65 -1.59 17.80
N ILE A 146 -5.35 -0.33 17.46
CA ILE A 146 -4.00 0.17 17.27
C ILE A 146 -3.81 1.46 18.07
N ALA A 147 -2.70 1.58 18.78
CA ALA A 147 -2.22 2.85 19.33
C ALA A 147 -1.01 3.33 18.52
N THR A 148 -1.07 4.55 17.97
CA THR A 148 0.03 5.19 17.23
C THR A 148 0.76 6.21 18.10
N PHE A 149 2.08 6.09 18.25
CA PHE A 149 2.94 7.05 18.97
C PHE A 149 3.96 7.64 18.01
N THR A 150 4.03 8.97 17.87
CA THR A 150 4.94 9.62 16.92
C THR A 150 6.07 10.35 17.64
N HIS A 151 7.30 9.91 17.38
CA HIS A 151 8.52 10.51 17.93
C HIS A 151 9.30 11.25 16.84
N ARG A 152 10.15 12.18 17.30
CA ARG A 152 10.77 13.18 16.43
C ARG A 152 12.31 13.12 16.39
N THR A 153 12.90 12.37 17.32
CA THR A 153 14.36 12.29 17.48
C THR A 153 14.86 10.85 17.56
N SER A 154 16.09 10.62 17.11
CA SER A 154 16.79 9.35 17.31
C SER A 154 17.37 9.26 18.74
N ARG A 155 17.94 8.11 19.11
CA ARG A 155 18.65 7.95 20.39
C ARG A 155 19.90 8.84 20.51
N GLU A 156 20.51 9.20 19.39
CA GLU A 156 21.62 10.16 19.32
C GLU A 156 21.11 11.61 19.14
N ALA A 157 19.85 11.87 19.47
CA ALA A 157 19.13 13.16 19.33
C ALA A 157 18.98 13.73 17.90
N ASP A 158 19.56 13.09 16.87
CA ASP A 158 19.35 13.41 15.44
C ASP A 158 17.86 13.54 15.06
N PRO A 159 17.47 14.40 14.09
CA PRO A 159 16.10 14.46 13.59
C PRO A 159 15.68 13.13 12.95
N GLN A 160 14.68 12.48 13.51
CA GLN A 160 14.18 11.18 13.03
C GLN A 160 12.69 11.08 13.34
N LEU A 161 11.86 11.50 12.39
CA LEU A 161 10.44 11.17 12.43
C LEU A 161 10.29 9.65 12.38
N HIS A 162 9.46 9.12 13.27
CA HIS A 162 8.98 7.75 13.20
C HIS A 162 7.71 7.59 14.05
N THR A 163 6.84 6.66 13.64
CA THR A 163 5.59 6.34 14.34
C THR A 163 5.52 4.86 14.69
N HIS A 164 5.33 4.54 15.97
CA HIS A 164 5.13 3.20 16.48
C HIS A 164 3.65 2.79 16.37
N ALA A 165 3.36 1.95 15.38
CA ALA A 165 2.16 1.15 15.14
C ALA A 165 1.89 0.04 16.17
N ILE A 166 1.42 0.31 17.39
CA ILE A 166 1.19 -0.76 18.39
C ILE A 166 -0.15 -1.45 18.12
N ILE A 167 -0.11 -2.56 17.38
CA ILE A 167 -1.26 -3.41 17.04
C ILE A 167 -1.48 -4.45 18.14
N SER A 168 -2.64 -4.44 18.80
CA SER A 168 -2.96 -5.47 19.81
C SER A 168 -3.03 -6.87 19.16
N ASN A 169 -2.55 -7.90 19.85
CA ASN A 169 -2.62 -9.29 19.36
C ASN A 169 -4.00 -9.91 19.64
N LEU A 170 -5.06 -9.18 19.27
CA LEU A 170 -6.44 -9.56 19.49
C LEU A 170 -7.25 -9.15 18.25
N ALA A 171 -7.90 -10.14 17.64
CA ALA A 171 -8.87 -9.93 16.58
C ALA A 171 -10.22 -10.51 17.00
N GLU A 172 -11.26 -9.78 16.64
CA GLU A 172 -12.65 -10.24 16.68
C GLU A 172 -13.07 -10.64 15.27
N THR A 173 -13.71 -11.80 15.12
CA THR A 173 -14.31 -12.25 13.86
C THR A 173 -15.75 -11.73 13.73
N PRO A 174 -16.33 -11.66 12.52
CA PRO A 174 -17.71 -11.16 12.31
C PRO A 174 -18.80 -11.86 13.12
N ASP A 175 -18.55 -13.06 13.65
CA ASP A 175 -19.44 -13.81 14.56
C ASP A 175 -19.18 -13.54 16.06
N GLY A 176 -18.44 -12.48 16.39
CA GLY A 176 -18.14 -12.03 17.75
C GLY A 176 -17.09 -12.88 18.49
N ARG A 177 -16.49 -13.91 17.86
CA ARG A 177 -15.44 -14.70 18.51
C ARG A 177 -14.12 -13.92 18.52
N ARG A 178 -13.37 -14.05 19.62
CA ARG A 178 -12.11 -13.30 19.84
C ARG A 178 -10.91 -14.24 19.97
N ALA A 179 -9.86 -13.99 19.19
CA ALA A 179 -8.65 -14.82 19.18
C ALA A 179 -7.37 -14.00 18.97
N ALA A 180 -6.22 -14.69 18.96
CA ALA A 180 -4.95 -14.04 18.57
C ALA A 180 -4.91 -13.83 17.06
N LEU A 181 -4.18 -12.80 16.63
CA LEU A 181 -3.88 -12.58 15.22
C LEU A 181 -2.96 -13.68 14.67
N ASP A 182 -3.09 -13.98 13.38
CA ASP A 182 -2.04 -14.65 12.65
C ASP A 182 -0.86 -13.70 12.37
N GLY A 183 0.05 -13.64 13.34
CA GLY A 183 1.28 -12.86 13.18
C GLY A 183 2.11 -13.27 11.96
N ALA A 184 1.96 -14.47 11.39
CA ALA A 184 2.69 -14.85 10.17
C ALA A 184 2.21 -14.05 8.95
N LEU A 185 0.92 -13.69 8.90
CA LEU A 185 0.39 -12.83 7.84
C LEU A 185 0.85 -11.38 8.00
N LEU A 186 0.92 -10.85 9.22
CA LEU A 186 1.51 -9.53 9.47
C LEU A 186 2.94 -9.45 8.89
N TYR A 187 3.81 -10.43 9.18
CA TYR A 187 5.15 -10.48 8.59
C TYR A 187 5.15 -10.67 7.07
N ARG A 188 4.24 -11.48 6.51
CA ARG A 188 4.13 -11.70 5.05
C ARG A 188 3.73 -10.42 4.31
N HIS A 189 2.86 -9.59 4.88
CA HIS A 189 2.39 -8.35 4.27
C HIS A 189 3.26 -7.13 4.62
N ALA A 190 4.37 -7.30 5.34
CA ALA A 190 5.22 -6.20 5.80
C ALA A 190 5.82 -5.36 4.65
N GLU A 191 6.34 -6.00 3.60
CA GLU A 191 6.95 -5.29 2.46
C GLU A 191 5.92 -4.56 1.60
N ALA A 192 4.73 -5.14 1.42
CA ALA A 192 3.65 -4.45 0.74
C ALA A 192 3.13 -3.26 1.57
N THR A 193 3.08 -3.40 2.90
CA THR A 193 2.76 -2.30 3.83
C THR A 193 3.81 -1.19 3.75
N ASP A 194 5.10 -1.55 3.68
CA ASP A 194 6.23 -0.63 3.43
C ASP A 194 6.07 0.12 2.09
N ALA A 195 5.70 -0.59 1.03
CA ALA A 195 5.48 -0.02 -0.30
C ALA A 195 4.29 0.95 -0.32
N VAL A 196 3.15 0.57 0.27
CA VAL A 196 1.95 1.43 0.40
C VAL A 196 2.26 2.69 1.21
N PHE A 197 2.90 2.56 2.38
CA PHE A 197 3.33 3.70 3.20
C PHE A 197 4.22 4.66 2.39
N LYS A 198 5.27 4.14 1.75
CA LYS A 198 6.18 4.95 0.93
C LYS A 198 5.48 5.62 -0.24
N ALA A 199 4.57 4.94 -0.93
CA ALA A 199 3.84 5.48 -2.08
C ALA A 199 2.87 6.60 -1.67
N ALA A 200 2.05 6.34 -0.64
CA ALA A 200 1.14 7.33 -0.08
C ALA A 200 1.89 8.57 0.46
N LEU A 201 2.99 8.36 1.19
CA LEU A 201 3.82 9.46 1.70
C LEU A 201 4.38 10.34 0.58
N ARG A 202 4.88 9.75 -0.51
CA ARG A 202 5.37 10.53 -1.66
C ARG A 202 4.25 11.32 -2.32
N SER A 203 3.10 10.69 -2.55
CA SER A 203 1.91 11.34 -3.11
C SER A 203 1.48 12.55 -2.26
N GLU A 204 1.29 12.35 -0.95
CA GLU A 204 0.83 13.40 -0.05
C GLU A 204 1.82 14.55 0.11
N LEU A 205 3.13 14.28 0.21
CA LEU A 205 4.13 15.34 0.28
C LEU A 205 4.23 16.12 -1.04
N THR A 206 4.18 15.46 -2.20
CA THR A 206 4.15 16.16 -3.50
C THR A 206 2.84 16.96 -3.68
N ARG A 207 1.71 16.46 -3.14
CA ARG A 207 0.41 17.15 -3.14
C ARG A 207 0.38 18.37 -2.22
N LEU A 208 0.92 18.27 -1.01
CA LEU A 208 0.86 19.34 0.01
C LEU A 208 1.99 20.37 -0.13
N LEU A 209 3.20 19.95 -0.49
CA LEU A 209 4.40 20.80 -0.50
C LEU A 209 5.03 20.99 -1.88
N GLY A 210 4.61 20.19 -2.88
CA GLY A 210 5.21 20.24 -4.21
C GLY A 210 6.62 19.68 -4.28
N VAL A 211 7.05 18.84 -3.33
CA VAL A 211 8.40 18.28 -3.34
C VAL A 211 8.62 17.36 -4.56
N GLY A 212 9.78 17.52 -5.20
CA GLY A 212 10.32 16.56 -6.16
C GLY A 212 10.95 15.35 -5.47
N TRP A 213 11.16 14.26 -6.22
CA TRP A 213 11.71 13.01 -5.71
C TRP A 213 12.84 12.49 -6.60
N THR A 214 13.97 12.17 -6.00
CA THR A 214 15.12 11.55 -6.67
C THR A 214 15.44 10.20 -6.04
N LEU A 215 15.75 9.19 -6.87
CA LEU A 215 16.11 7.86 -6.40
C LEU A 215 17.61 7.83 -6.07
N ARG A 216 17.95 7.54 -4.81
CA ARG A 216 19.34 7.39 -4.34
C ARG A 216 19.54 5.96 -3.83
N GLY A 217 20.24 5.15 -4.62
CA GLY A 217 20.28 3.70 -4.39
C GLY A 217 18.87 3.11 -4.54
N GLU A 218 18.38 2.43 -3.51
CA GLU A 218 17.04 1.83 -3.48
C GLU A 218 15.97 2.70 -2.78
N GLN A 219 16.32 3.92 -2.35
CA GLN A 219 15.43 4.79 -1.60
C GLN A 219 15.14 6.11 -2.32
N TRP A 220 13.86 6.48 -2.34
CA TRP A 220 13.41 7.80 -2.78
C TRP A 220 13.72 8.83 -1.69
N GLU A 221 14.42 9.89 -2.06
CA GLU A 221 14.72 11.05 -1.22
C GLU A 221 14.20 12.32 -1.90
N ILE A 222 13.88 13.35 -1.12
CA ILE A 222 13.41 14.64 -1.62
C ILE A 222 14.51 15.30 -2.47
N GLU A 223 14.13 15.76 -3.65
CA GLU A 223 14.99 16.52 -4.56
C GLU A 223 15.38 17.87 -3.94
N GLY A 224 16.61 18.34 -4.19
CA GLY A 224 17.16 19.54 -3.53
C GLY A 224 17.68 19.34 -2.10
N MET A 225 17.33 18.24 -1.41
CA MET A 225 17.84 17.98 -0.05
C MET A 225 19.35 17.58 -0.07
N PRO A 226 20.24 18.27 0.68
CA PRO A 226 21.67 17.95 0.68
C PRO A 226 21.98 16.59 1.33
N ALA A 227 22.52 15.66 0.55
CA ALA A 227 22.90 14.33 1.04
C ALA A 227 23.96 14.37 2.15
N GLY A 228 24.83 15.39 2.19
CA GLY A 228 25.81 15.59 3.26
C GLY A 228 25.17 15.94 4.61
N LEU A 229 24.07 16.71 4.60
CA LEU A 229 23.29 17.02 5.80
C LEU A 229 22.54 15.78 6.30
N CYS A 230 21.92 15.02 5.39
CA CYS A 230 21.27 13.76 5.73
C CYS A 230 22.22 12.73 6.35
N ARG A 231 23.46 12.62 5.83
CA ARG A 231 24.51 11.75 6.42
C ARG A 231 24.92 12.21 7.81
N ARG A 232 25.13 13.53 8.02
CA ARG A 232 25.48 14.10 9.32
C ARG A 232 24.44 13.76 10.39
N TRP A 233 23.15 13.85 10.04
CA TRP A 233 22.04 13.48 10.93
C TRP A 233 21.71 11.98 10.96
N SER A 234 22.55 11.11 10.38
CA SER A 234 22.38 9.65 10.40
C SER A 234 23.45 8.98 11.27
N THR A 235 23.77 9.59 12.42
CA THR A 235 24.85 9.15 13.31
C THR A 235 24.69 7.69 13.71
N ARG A 236 23.46 7.29 14.08
CA ARG A 236 23.14 5.91 14.44
C ARG A 236 23.33 4.90 13.30
N SER A 237 22.97 5.25 12.07
CA SER A 237 23.19 4.35 10.92
C SER A 237 24.69 4.20 10.67
N THR A 238 25.43 5.31 10.68
CA THR A 238 26.89 5.31 10.52
C THR A 238 27.59 4.44 11.58
N GLN A 239 27.13 4.47 12.85
CA GLN A 239 27.63 3.58 13.91
C GLN A 239 27.34 2.09 13.64
N ILE A 240 26.15 1.77 13.11
CA ILE A 240 25.77 0.39 12.78
C ILE A 240 26.57 -0.10 11.58
N ASP A 241 26.66 0.69 10.51
CA ASP A 241 27.38 0.36 9.29
C ASP A 241 28.89 0.21 9.56
N GLY A 242 29.46 1.08 10.41
CA GLY A 242 30.83 0.97 10.89
C GLY A 242 31.10 -0.34 11.64
N LEU A 243 30.28 -0.67 12.65
CA LEU A 243 30.44 -1.93 13.40
C LEU A 243 30.23 -3.17 12.51
N MET A 244 29.30 -3.11 11.55
CA MET A 244 29.08 -4.18 10.58
C MET A 244 30.29 -4.37 9.66
N ALA A 245 30.91 -3.28 9.19
CA ALA A 245 32.12 -3.32 8.38
C ALA A 245 33.34 -3.84 9.17
N GLU A 246 33.55 -3.35 10.40
CA GLU A 246 34.60 -3.81 11.31
C GLU A 246 34.51 -5.32 11.62
N GLN A 247 33.30 -5.85 11.73
CA GLN A 247 33.05 -7.27 12.03
C GLN A 247 32.89 -8.16 10.78
N GLY A 248 33.00 -7.59 9.57
CA GLY A 248 32.81 -8.32 8.30
C GLY A 248 31.40 -8.90 8.14
N LEU A 249 30.41 -8.32 8.82
CA LEU A 249 29.05 -8.84 8.91
C LEU A 249 28.15 -8.34 7.77
N SER A 250 27.19 -9.16 7.36
CA SER A 250 26.18 -8.80 6.37
C SER A 250 24.80 -9.41 6.71
N GLY A 251 23.75 -8.79 6.17
CA GLY A 251 22.36 -9.23 6.36
C GLY A 251 21.65 -8.66 7.60
N GLY A 252 20.31 -8.60 7.53
CA GLY A 252 19.49 -7.86 8.51
C GLY A 252 19.55 -8.37 9.95
N ARG A 253 19.82 -9.66 10.17
CA ARG A 253 19.97 -10.23 11.53
C ARG A 253 21.26 -9.77 12.21
N ALA A 254 22.34 -9.65 11.46
CA ALA A 254 23.59 -9.10 11.95
C ALA A 254 23.48 -7.59 12.18
N ALA A 255 22.82 -6.85 11.26
CA ALA A 255 22.52 -5.43 11.46
C ALA A 255 21.68 -5.19 12.72
N GLN A 256 20.72 -6.07 13.04
CA GLN A 256 19.97 -6.03 14.30
C GLN A 256 20.87 -6.27 15.53
N GLN A 257 21.82 -7.21 15.46
CA GLN A 257 22.78 -7.45 16.54
C GLN A 257 23.72 -6.25 16.74
N ALA A 258 24.27 -5.69 15.67
CA ALA A 258 25.07 -4.46 15.70
C ALA A 258 24.27 -3.29 16.28
N ALA A 259 23.01 -3.12 15.90
CA ALA A 259 22.10 -2.10 16.44
C ALA A 259 21.77 -2.28 17.94
N TYR A 260 21.87 -3.49 18.48
CA TYR A 260 21.78 -3.77 19.91
C TYR A 260 23.13 -3.55 20.63
N ALA A 261 24.26 -3.86 19.99
CA ALA A 261 25.60 -3.68 20.55
C ALA A 261 26.01 -2.19 20.64
N THR A 262 25.68 -1.37 19.64
CA THR A 262 25.91 0.10 19.65
C THR A 262 24.92 0.86 20.55
N ARG A 263 24.08 0.16 21.31
CA ARG A 263 22.96 0.76 22.05
C ARG A 263 23.42 1.38 23.37
N LYS A 264 23.71 2.69 23.36
CA LYS A 264 23.72 3.50 24.58
C LYS A 264 22.31 3.58 25.18
N ALA A 265 22.23 3.74 26.50
CA ALA A 265 20.98 4.10 27.17
C ALA A 265 20.47 5.44 26.61
N LYS A 266 19.14 5.65 26.55
CA LYS A 266 18.59 6.95 26.16
C LYS A 266 18.98 7.93 27.27
N ALA A 267 19.86 8.87 26.98
CA ALA A 267 20.14 9.95 27.91
C ALA A 267 18.89 10.84 28.00
N ASP A 268 18.46 11.20 29.21
CA ASP A 268 17.31 12.10 29.47
C ASP A 268 17.65 13.58 29.17
N THR A 269 18.46 13.79 28.12
CA THR A 269 19.13 15.06 27.81
C THR A 269 18.57 15.70 26.54
N ALA A 270 17.26 15.64 26.37
CA ALA A 270 16.54 16.75 25.74
C ALA A 270 16.21 17.72 26.89
N PRO A 271 16.96 18.83 27.08
CA PRO A 271 16.66 19.77 28.15
C PRO A 271 15.23 20.26 28.00
N HIS A 272 14.42 20.07 29.05
CA HIS A 272 13.03 20.50 29.08
C HIS A 272 12.96 22.01 28.80
N GLY A 273 12.48 22.38 27.61
CA GLY A 273 12.31 23.78 27.19
C GLY A 273 13.10 24.22 25.96
N GLU A 274 14.09 23.46 25.46
CA GLU A 274 14.77 23.84 24.20
C GLU A 274 13.91 23.47 22.97
N ASN A 275 13.77 24.40 22.02
CA ASN A 275 13.03 24.16 20.78
C ASN A 275 13.90 23.34 19.81
N LEU A 276 13.52 22.09 19.56
CA LEU A 276 14.27 21.19 18.66
C LEU A 276 14.51 21.78 17.26
N HIS A 277 13.57 22.57 16.72
CA HIS A 277 13.73 23.17 15.39
C HIS A 277 14.77 24.28 15.38
N THR A 278 14.82 25.11 16.43
CA THR A 278 15.88 26.10 16.61
C THR A 278 17.25 25.41 16.65
N ARG A 279 17.36 24.31 17.43
CA ARG A 279 18.60 23.52 17.52
C ARG A 279 19.00 22.94 16.16
N PHE A 280 18.10 22.27 15.46
CA PHE A 280 18.38 21.67 14.14
C PHE A 280 18.69 22.70 13.05
N GLN A 281 18.02 23.86 13.04
CA GLN A 281 18.35 24.95 12.13
C GLN A 281 19.76 25.50 12.41
N GLN A 282 20.16 25.61 13.68
CA GLN A 282 21.51 26.03 14.03
C GLN A 282 22.57 24.97 13.68
N GLU A 283 22.30 23.68 13.93
CA GLU A 283 23.16 22.56 13.51
C GLU A 283 23.39 22.55 11.99
N ALA A 284 22.34 22.80 11.20
CA ALA A 284 22.44 22.91 9.74
C ALA A 284 23.34 24.08 9.33
N ARG A 285 23.11 25.29 9.88
CA ARG A 285 23.93 26.49 9.60
C ARG A 285 25.38 26.30 10.00
N ASN A 286 25.65 25.73 11.18
CA ASN A 286 27.00 25.39 11.64
C ASN A 286 27.71 24.36 10.72
N ALA A 287 26.94 23.52 10.03
CA ALA A 287 27.44 22.56 9.04
C ALA A 287 27.58 23.14 7.62
N GLY A 288 27.34 24.44 7.41
CA GLY A 288 27.42 25.13 6.12
C GLY A 288 26.16 25.03 5.25
N TYR A 289 25.03 24.58 5.83
CA TYR A 289 23.77 24.41 5.12
C TYR A 289 22.74 25.44 5.60
N LEU A 290 22.31 26.35 4.72
CA LEU A 290 21.32 27.38 5.04
C LEU A 290 19.89 26.80 4.92
N PRO A 291 19.09 26.72 6.01
CA PRO A 291 17.72 26.20 5.99
C PRO A 291 16.84 26.84 4.91
N GLU A 292 16.88 28.17 4.82
CA GLU A 292 16.17 29.01 3.85
C GLU A 292 16.47 28.62 2.39
N GLN A 293 17.72 28.30 2.05
CA GLN A 293 18.09 27.84 0.71
C GLN A 293 17.56 26.43 0.41
N ILE A 294 17.65 25.51 1.39
CA ILE A 294 17.12 24.14 1.24
C ILE A 294 15.60 24.18 1.07
N LEU A 295 14.88 24.97 1.87
CA LEU A 295 13.44 25.12 1.75
C LEU A 295 13.05 25.67 0.36
N THR A 296 13.76 26.69 -0.13
CA THR A 296 13.53 27.23 -1.49
C THR A 296 13.80 26.20 -2.59
N ALA A 297 14.83 25.37 -2.43
CA ALA A 297 15.21 24.34 -3.41
C ALA A 297 14.32 23.08 -3.38
N THR A 298 13.59 22.83 -2.29
CA THR A 298 12.79 21.61 -2.09
C THR A 298 11.29 21.82 -2.24
N LEU A 299 10.78 23.05 -2.01
CA LEU A 299 9.34 23.33 -1.89
C LEU A 299 8.78 24.05 -3.14
N HIS A 300 8.60 23.33 -4.24
CA HIS A 300 8.19 23.95 -5.51
C HIS A 300 6.76 24.53 -5.53
N ARG A 301 5.89 24.17 -4.57
CA ARG A 301 4.51 24.69 -4.46
C ARG A 301 4.36 25.85 -3.46
N LEU A 302 5.38 26.13 -2.66
CA LEU A 302 5.35 27.21 -1.64
C LEU A 302 6.07 28.50 -2.08
N GLN A 303 6.45 28.60 -3.35
CA GLN A 303 6.81 29.88 -3.96
C GLN A 303 5.53 30.63 -4.34
N PRO A 304 5.32 31.88 -3.88
CA PRO A 304 4.19 32.68 -4.31
C PRO A 304 4.32 33.11 -5.78
N ASP A 305 3.23 32.96 -6.52
CA ASP A 305 2.94 33.45 -7.88
C ASP A 305 3.86 33.07 -9.06
N THR A 306 3.33 32.26 -9.97
CA THR A 306 3.63 32.28 -11.43
C THR A 306 2.49 31.65 -12.27
N ALA A 307 1.26 31.61 -11.76
CA ALA A 307 0.15 30.87 -12.38
C ALA A 307 -0.73 31.69 -13.35
N LEU A 308 -0.55 33.02 -13.47
CA LEU A 308 -1.50 33.90 -14.16
C LEU A 308 -1.17 34.18 -15.65
N ASP A 309 0.10 34.13 -16.05
CA ASP A 309 0.51 34.62 -17.38
C ASP A 309 0.33 33.60 -18.51
N ALA A 310 0.32 32.30 -18.21
CA ALA A 310 0.20 31.24 -19.22
C ALA A 310 -1.21 31.13 -19.83
N ALA A 311 -2.25 31.64 -19.16
CA ALA A 311 -3.65 31.49 -19.58
C ALA A 311 -4.03 32.39 -20.77
N ASN A 312 -3.30 33.47 -21.01
CA ASN A 312 -3.71 34.53 -21.96
C ASN A 312 -3.31 34.29 -23.43
N SER A 313 -2.53 33.24 -23.76
CA SER A 313 -2.03 33.01 -25.13
C SER A 313 -2.81 31.97 -25.95
N ILE A 314 -3.64 31.12 -25.32
CA ILE A 314 -4.23 29.93 -25.96
C ILE A 314 -5.66 30.20 -26.51
N GLY A 315 -6.32 31.28 -26.09
CA GLY A 315 -7.75 31.52 -26.35
C GLY A 315 -8.17 31.89 -27.79
N SER A 316 -7.26 31.90 -28.78
CA SER A 316 -7.52 32.47 -30.11
C SER A 316 -7.80 31.47 -31.24
N THR A 317 -7.58 30.16 -31.04
CA THR A 317 -7.63 29.19 -32.16
C THR A 317 -8.34 27.89 -31.79
N LEU A 318 -9.60 27.76 -32.24
CA LEU A 318 -10.31 26.53 -32.69
C LEU A 318 -11.80 26.57 -32.33
N GLY A 319 -12.61 27.17 -33.21
CA GLY A 319 -14.03 26.85 -33.31
C GLY A 319 -14.32 26.25 -34.69
N ARG A 320 -14.76 24.98 -34.74
CA ARG A 320 -15.78 24.42 -35.67
C ARG A 320 -15.83 22.89 -35.68
N SER A 321 -17.07 22.39 -35.82
CA SER A 321 -17.46 21.08 -36.41
C SER A 321 -17.19 19.79 -35.62
N ARG A 322 -17.98 18.71 -35.79
CA ARG A 322 -19.42 18.55 -36.10
C ARG A 322 -19.81 17.08 -35.78
N ALA A 323 -21.05 16.81 -35.38
CA ALA A 323 -21.50 15.49 -34.94
C ALA A 323 -21.72 14.44 -36.06
N LEU A 324 -21.57 13.16 -35.70
CA LEU A 324 -22.12 11.91 -36.29
C LEU A 324 -22.18 10.89 -35.13
N ALA A 325 -23.34 10.54 -34.57
CA ALA A 325 -24.38 9.61 -35.06
C ALA A 325 -23.99 8.11 -34.92
N ALA A 326 -24.71 7.40 -34.05
CA ALA A 326 -24.55 5.96 -33.74
C ALA A 326 -25.81 5.15 -34.13
N PRO A 327 -25.74 3.80 -34.18
CA PRO A 327 -26.92 2.93 -34.15
C PRO A 327 -27.02 2.03 -32.89
N GLU A 328 -28.26 1.66 -32.56
CA GLU A 328 -28.70 0.79 -31.45
C GLU A 328 -28.70 -0.72 -31.83
N ARG A 329 -29.01 -1.75 -31.01
CA ARG A 329 -29.50 -1.99 -29.60
C ARG A 329 -29.09 -3.47 -29.22
N PRO A 330 -29.82 -4.31 -28.45
CA PRO A 330 -30.21 -4.26 -27.02
C PRO A 330 -29.91 -5.56 -26.17
N LEU A 331 -30.00 -5.45 -24.83
CA LEU A 331 -30.38 -6.50 -23.83
C LEU A 331 -29.47 -7.76 -23.67
N GLY A 332 -29.40 -8.44 -22.52
CA GLY A 332 -30.04 -8.23 -21.20
C GLY A 332 -29.51 -9.23 -20.15
N VAL A 333 -29.75 -8.95 -18.86
CA VAL A 333 -29.34 -9.78 -17.71
C VAL A 333 -30.26 -10.99 -17.50
N ASP A 334 -29.74 -12.13 -17.01
CA ASP A 334 -30.28 -12.71 -15.77
C ASP A 334 -29.41 -13.78 -15.06
N THR A 335 -29.69 -13.88 -13.77
CA THR A 335 -29.07 -14.62 -12.65
C THR A 335 -29.26 -16.15 -12.69
N LEU A 336 -28.33 -16.96 -12.12
CA LEU A 336 -28.69 -18.12 -11.26
C LEU A 336 -27.50 -18.80 -10.52
N HIS A 337 -27.81 -19.44 -9.39
CA HIS A 337 -26.88 -20.12 -8.46
C HIS A 337 -26.62 -21.60 -8.78
N LEU A 338 -25.55 -22.16 -8.18
CA LEU A 338 -25.16 -23.58 -8.17
C LEU A 338 -26.29 -24.54 -7.72
N VAL A 339 -26.32 -25.75 -8.30
CA VAL A 339 -26.25 -27.05 -7.56
C VAL A 339 -25.50 -28.07 -8.45
N ALA A 340 -24.74 -29.00 -7.84
CA ALA A 340 -23.92 -29.99 -8.52
C ALA A 340 -24.63 -31.34 -8.80
N GLY A 341 -24.25 -31.98 -9.92
CA GLY A 341 -24.00 -33.42 -10.01
C GLY A 341 -25.17 -34.39 -10.22
N GLN A 342 -25.16 -35.10 -11.36
CA GLN A 342 -25.28 -36.57 -11.41
C GLN A 342 -24.99 -37.13 -12.81
N ASP A 343 -24.18 -38.20 -12.89
CA ASP A 343 -23.95 -38.99 -14.10
C ASP A 343 -25.14 -39.92 -14.43
N VAL A 344 -25.58 -39.99 -15.70
CA VAL A 344 -26.08 -41.24 -16.31
C VAL A 344 -25.82 -41.24 -17.83
N HIS A 345 -25.26 -42.34 -18.35
CA HIS A 345 -25.13 -42.59 -19.79
C HIS A 345 -26.49 -42.69 -20.52
N THR A 346 -26.58 -42.14 -21.73
CA THR A 346 -27.36 -42.76 -22.82
C THR A 346 -26.60 -42.71 -24.15
N ARG A 347 -26.60 -43.83 -24.89
CA ARG A 347 -26.09 -43.94 -26.26
C ARG A 347 -27.24 -43.73 -27.23
N ALA A 348 -27.12 -42.77 -28.14
CA ALA A 348 -27.92 -42.70 -29.37
C ALA A 348 -26.99 -42.62 -30.58
N ARG A 349 -27.33 -43.30 -31.68
CA ARG A 349 -26.51 -43.40 -32.89
C ARG A 349 -27.14 -42.61 -34.03
N ALA A 350 -26.26 -42.05 -34.88
CA ALA A 350 -26.50 -41.67 -36.28
C ALA A 350 -27.39 -40.45 -36.58
N GLY A 351 -26.73 -39.28 -36.64
CA GLY A 351 -26.98 -38.25 -37.67
C GLY A 351 -25.62 -37.88 -38.27
N ASN A 352 -25.46 -37.95 -39.59
CA ASN A 352 -24.15 -37.81 -40.23
C ASN A 352 -23.77 -36.33 -40.39
N GLY A 353 -23.26 -35.76 -39.29
CA GLY A 353 -23.01 -34.32 -39.13
C GLY A 353 -22.79 -33.99 -37.65
N GLY A 354 -21.81 -34.66 -37.03
CA GLY A 354 -21.38 -34.30 -35.67
C GLY A 354 -20.79 -32.88 -35.65
N PRO A 355 -20.75 -32.21 -34.49
CA PRO A 355 -19.99 -30.98 -34.36
C PRO A 355 -18.55 -31.26 -34.81
N VAL A 356 -18.06 -30.46 -35.75
CA VAL A 356 -16.65 -30.51 -36.16
C VAL A 356 -15.86 -30.11 -34.91
N GLU A 357 -15.09 -31.05 -34.35
CA GLU A 357 -14.21 -30.72 -33.23
C GLU A 357 -13.25 -29.61 -33.70
N PRO A 358 -13.14 -28.49 -32.95
CA PRO A 358 -12.28 -27.40 -33.36
C PRO A 358 -10.84 -27.90 -33.45
N SER A 359 -10.17 -27.52 -34.53
CA SER A 359 -8.76 -27.86 -34.70
C SER A 359 -7.92 -27.27 -33.57
N LEU A 360 -6.76 -27.89 -33.30
CA LEU A 360 -5.82 -27.41 -32.28
C LEU A 360 -5.52 -25.90 -32.43
N GLY A 361 -5.35 -25.43 -33.69
CA GLY A 361 -5.12 -24.02 -33.99
C GLY A 361 -6.30 -23.11 -33.65
N GLU A 362 -7.55 -23.55 -33.87
CA GLU A 362 -8.75 -22.78 -33.50
C GLU A 362 -8.92 -22.69 -31.97
N VAL A 363 -8.58 -23.75 -31.23
CA VAL A 363 -8.58 -23.71 -29.77
C VAL A 363 -7.46 -22.82 -29.22
N GLU A 364 -6.26 -22.87 -29.80
CA GLU A 364 -5.18 -21.96 -29.44
C GLU A 364 -5.59 -20.49 -29.65
N GLU A 365 -6.19 -20.15 -30.80
CA GLU A 365 -6.67 -18.77 -31.08
C GLU A 365 -7.75 -18.34 -30.08
N ALA A 366 -8.72 -19.20 -29.77
CA ALA A 366 -9.78 -18.89 -28.80
C ALA A 366 -9.20 -18.62 -27.39
N VAL A 367 -8.24 -19.44 -26.96
CA VAL A 367 -7.53 -19.26 -25.68
C VAL A 367 -6.69 -17.98 -25.68
N ILE A 368 -5.95 -17.68 -26.76
CA ILE A 368 -5.18 -16.44 -26.89
C ILE A 368 -6.10 -15.22 -26.84
N ALA A 369 -7.20 -15.24 -27.58
CA ALA A 369 -8.18 -14.15 -27.61
C ALA A 369 -8.81 -13.89 -26.23
N ALA A 370 -9.11 -14.94 -25.46
CA ALA A 370 -9.58 -14.80 -24.08
C ALA A 370 -8.49 -14.25 -23.15
N LEU A 371 -7.25 -14.70 -23.28
CA LEU A 371 -6.12 -14.27 -22.44
C LEU A 371 -5.76 -12.80 -22.61
N VAL A 372 -5.85 -12.23 -23.81
CA VAL A 372 -5.52 -10.82 -24.06
C VAL A 372 -6.75 -9.91 -24.15
N GLY A 373 -7.95 -10.46 -23.95
CA GLY A 373 -9.20 -9.71 -23.89
C GLY A 373 -9.42 -8.99 -22.54
N PRO A 374 -10.54 -8.24 -22.41
CA PRO A 374 -10.81 -7.40 -21.24
C PRO A 374 -10.96 -8.18 -19.92
N GLU A 375 -11.45 -9.42 -19.99
CA GLU A 375 -11.60 -10.34 -18.86
C GLU A 375 -10.39 -11.30 -18.71
N GLY A 376 -9.31 -11.06 -19.46
CA GLY A 376 -8.13 -11.92 -19.52
C GLY A 376 -7.06 -11.58 -18.49
N LEU A 377 -5.81 -11.61 -18.92
CA LEU A 377 -4.61 -11.40 -18.10
C LEU A 377 -4.56 -10.04 -17.38
N THR A 378 -5.30 -9.04 -17.89
CA THR A 378 -5.34 -7.67 -17.34
C THR A 378 -6.62 -7.31 -16.58
N GLU A 379 -7.56 -8.25 -16.38
CA GLU A 379 -8.81 -8.00 -15.63
C GLU A 379 -8.52 -7.56 -14.18
N LYS A 380 -7.56 -8.22 -13.52
CA LYS A 380 -7.28 -8.07 -12.07
C LYS A 380 -5.85 -7.59 -11.75
N ALA A 381 -5.01 -7.35 -12.77
CA ALA A 381 -3.62 -6.93 -12.62
C ALA A 381 -3.16 -6.09 -13.81
N SER A 382 -2.41 -5.01 -13.58
CA SER A 382 -1.98 -4.12 -14.67
C SER A 382 -0.79 -4.61 -15.50
N SER A 383 -0.19 -5.75 -15.12
CA SER A 383 0.87 -6.41 -15.88
C SER A 383 0.89 -7.91 -15.62
N PHE A 384 1.50 -8.67 -16.54
CA PHE A 384 1.69 -10.11 -16.47
C PHE A 384 3.09 -10.54 -16.97
N GLY A 385 3.51 -11.75 -16.61
CA GLY A 385 4.71 -12.45 -17.11
C GLY A 385 4.35 -13.76 -17.82
N ARG A 386 5.34 -14.48 -18.36
CA ARG A 386 5.13 -15.78 -19.01
C ARG A 386 4.46 -16.79 -18.07
N ARG A 387 4.87 -16.82 -16.80
CA ARG A 387 4.26 -17.68 -15.77
C ARG A 387 2.76 -17.41 -15.59
N ASP A 388 2.36 -16.14 -15.63
CA ASP A 388 0.96 -15.74 -15.48
C ASP A 388 0.13 -16.19 -16.70
N ILE A 389 0.69 -16.10 -17.91
CA ILE A 389 0.08 -16.62 -19.14
C ILE A 389 -0.13 -18.14 -19.04
N ILE A 390 0.90 -18.90 -18.67
CA ILE A 390 0.81 -20.37 -18.54
C ILE A 390 -0.24 -20.78 -17.51
N ASN A 391 -0.29 -20.11 -16.34
CA ASN A 391 -1.27 -20.40 -15.30
C ASN A 391 -2.71 -20.11 -15.76
N HIS A 392 -2.95 -18.94 -16.38
CA HIS A 392 -4.28 -18.55 -16.83
C HIS A 392 -4.72 -19.44 -18.00
N ALA A 393 -3.84 -19.70 -18.99
CA ALA A 393 -4.08 -20.64 -20.08
C ALA A 393 -4.47 -22.03 -19.56
N ALA A 394 -3.75 -22.56 -18.57
CA ALA A 394 -4.05 -23.87 -17.96
C ALA A 394 -5.41 -23.90 -17.24
N SER A 395 -5.87 -22.78 -16.69
CA SER A 395 -7.19 -22.71 -16.04
C SER A 395 -8.36 -22.66 -17.02
N ILE A 396 -8.18 -22.04 -18.20
CA ILE A 396 -9.29 -21.86 -19.17
C ILE A 396 -9.29 -22.88 -20.32
N LEU A 397 -8.15 -23.49 -20.66
CA LEU A 397 -8.04 -24.50 -21.73
C LEU A 397 -9.06 -25.64 -21.61
N PRO A 398 -9.40 -26.18 -20.41
CA PRO A 398 -10.43 -27.21 -20.26
C PRO A 398 -11.85 -26.79 -20.66
N HIS A 399 -12.13 -25.48 -20.75
CA HIS A 399 -13.42 -24.96 -21.22
C HIS A 399 -13.54 -24.98 -22.75
N TYR A 400 -12.41 -25.00 -23.48
CA TYR A 400 -12.39 -25.01 -24.95
C TYR A 400 -12.26 -26.42 -25.55
N SER A 401 -11.60 -27.35 -24.86
CA SER A 401 -11.70 -28.79 -25.15
C SER A 401 -11.28 -29.66 -23.96
N GLN A 402 -12.05 -30.72 -23.71
CA GLN A 402 -11.80 -31.68 -22.64
C GLN A 402 -10.82 -32.80 -23.03
N HIS A 403 -10.44 -32.91 -24.31
CA HIS A 403 -9.76 -34.10 -24.87
C HIS A 403 -8.55 -33.78 -25.76
N LEU A 404 -8.03 -32.54 -25.75
CA LEU A 404 -6.93 -32.12 -26.62
C LEU A 404 -5.57 -32.80 -26.36
N VAL A 405 -5.38 -33.43 -25.20
CA VAL A 405 -4.06 -33.83 -24.71
C VAL A 405 -4.10 -35.22 -24.09
N ALA A 406 -3.23 -36.13 -24.56
CA ALA A 406 -3.14 -37.49 -24.04
C ALA A 406 -2.17 -37.63 -22.85
N THR A 407 -1.20 -36.71 -22.71
CA THR A 407 -0.14 -36.77 -21.71
C THR A 407 0.16 -35.41 -21.06
N ALA A 408 0.70 -35.42 -19.84
CA ALA A 408 1.18 -34.20 -19.17
C ALA A 408 2.34 -33.52 -19.91
N GLY A 409 3.06 -34.24 -20.79
CA GLY A 409 4.12 -33.68 -21.62
C GLY A 409 3.57 -32.78 -22.73
N GLU A 410 2.59 -33.27 -23.48
CA GLU A 410 1.89 -32.53 -24.53
C GLU A 410 1.13 -31.32 -23.96
N ALA A 411 0.54 -31.42 -22.76
CA ALA A 411 -0.13 -30.29 -22.10
C ALA A 411 0.86 -29.14 -21.85
N ARG A 412 2.06 -29.48 -21.37
CA ARG A 412 3.12 -28.51 -21.11
C ARG A 412 3.60 -27.86 -22.41
N GLU A 413 3.78 -28.64 -23.47
CA GLU A 413 4.21 -28.12 -24.77
C GLU A 413 3.17 -27.18 -25.40
N LEU A 414 1.88 -27.52 -25.30
CA LEU A 414 0.77 -26.66 -25.74
C LEU A 414 0.70 -25.35 -24.93
N LEU A 415 0.84 -25.40 -23.60
CA LEU A 415 0.84 -24.20 -22.76
C LEU A 415 2.04 -23.29 -23.02
N GLU A 416 3.22 -23.84 -23.26
CA GLU A 416 4.41 -23.08 -23.65
C GLU A 416 4.24 -22.45 -25.04
N ALA A 417 3.65 -23.17 -26.01
CA ALA A 417 3.33 -22.64 -27.33
C ALA A 417 2.33 -21.49 -27.27
N ILE A 418 1.23 -21.64 -26.50
CA ILE A 418 0.27 -20.56 -26.23
C ILE A 418 0.98 -19.35 -25.61
N ALA A 419 1.86 -19.56 -24.62
CA ALA A 419 2.61 -18.48 -24.01
C ALA A 419 3.54 -17.75 -24.99
N ASP A 420 4.25 -18.47 -25.86
CA ASP A 420 5.07 -17.87 -26.92
C ASP A 420 4.25 -17.09 -27.96
N ARG A 421 3.02 -17.52 -28.23
CA ARG A 421 2.10 -16.83 -29.14
C ARG A 421 1.51 -15.57 -28.51
N VAL A 422 1.04 -15.62 -27.26
CA VAL A 422 0.55 -14.45 -26.50
C VAL A 422 1.64 -13.37 -26.40
N LEU A 423 2.89 -13.75 -26.10
CA LEU A 423 4.01 -12.80 -26.00
C LEU A 423 4.42 -12.16 -27.34
N ARG A 424 3.85 -12.61 -28.46
CA ARG A 424 4.04 -12.05 -29.81
C ARG A 424 2.77 -11.42 -30.38
N ASP A 425 1.65 -11.47 -29.65
CA ASP A 425 0.39 -10.87 -30.07
C ASP A 425 0.53 -9.34 -30.11
N ALA A 426 0.03 -8.71 -31.18
CA ALA A 426 0.11 -7.26 -31.35
C ALA A 426 -0.64 -6.46 -30.25
N ARG A 427 -1.56 -7.11 -29.52
CA ARG A 427 -2.27 -6.57 -28.37
C ARG A 427 -1.46 -6.62 -27.07
N VAL A 428 -0.26 -7.23 -27.08
CA VAL A 428 0.60 -7.37 -25.90
C VAL A 428 1.83 -6.47 -26.03
N ILE A 429 1.96 -5.51 -25.12
CA ILE A 429 3.06 -4.55 -25.10
C ILE A 429 4.08 -4.94 -24.01
N PRO A 430 5.37 -5.10 -24.34
CA PRO A 430 6.41 -5.25 -23.33
C PRO A 430 6.60 -3.93 -22.57
N LEU A 431 6.56 -4.01 -21.24
CA LEU A 431 6.94 -2.88 -20.39
C LEU A 431 8.48 -2.80 -20.37
N LEU A 432 9.02 -1.58 -20.36
CA LEU A 432 10.47 -1.35 -20.44
C LEU A 432 11.21 -2.05 -19.28
N ASP A 433 12.23 -2.83 -19.61
CA ASP A 433 12.83 -3.84 -18.73
C ASP A 433 13.47 -3.25 -17.45
N PRO A 434 13.46 -3.99 -16.33
CA PRO A 434 13.94 -3.49 -15.04
C PRO A 434 15.46 -3.60 -14.91
N ALA A 435 16.06 -2.72 -14.10
CA ALA A 435 17.35 -3.02 -13.49
C ALA A 435 17.23 -4.36 -12.73
N ALA A 436 18.19 -5.26 -12.96
CA ALA A 436 18.04 -6.68 -12.64
C ALA A 436 17.70 -6.94 -11.16
N ARG A 437 16.51 -7.51 -10.90
CA ARG A 437 16.23 -8.18 -9.63
C ARG A 437 17.10 -9.45 -9.55
N THR A 438 18.13 -9.41 -8.73
CA THR A 438 18.93 -10.61 -8.43
C THR A 438 18.06 -11.65 -7.72
N SER A 439 18.11 -12.90 -8.20
CA SER A 439 17.42 -14.06 -7.63
C SER A 439 17.86 -14.35 -6.17
N GLY A 440 17.28 -13.64 -5.21
CA GLY A 440 17.44 -13.87 -3.76
C GLY A 440 16.16 -14.30 -3.05
N GLU A 441 14.99 -13.84 -3.53
CA GLU A 441 13.72 -13.94 -2.81
C GLU A 441 12.62 -14.53 -3.70
N VAL A 442 12.61 -15.86 -3.84
CA VAL A 442 11.47 -16.62 -4.35
C VAL A 442 11.16 -17.75 -3.37
N ILE A 443 9.94 -17.76 -2.86
CA ILE A 443 9.42 -18.86 -2.04
C ILE A 443 9.37 -20.10 -2.93
N ARG A 444 10.26 -21.07 -2.68
CA ARG A 444 10.31 -22.31 -3.46
C ARG A 444 9.02 -23.11 -3.22
N PRO A 445 8.27 -23.47 -4.28
CA PRO A 445 7.10 -24.32 -4.14
C PRO A 445 7.45 -25.63 -3.43
N ARG A 446 6.53 -26.12 -2.60
CA ARG A 446 6.61 -27.46 -2.02
C ARG A 446 5.49 -28.31 -2.60
N ASP A 447 5.77 -29.58 -2.86
CA ASP A 447 4.73 -30.54 -3.19
C ASP A 447 3.78 -30.76 -1.99
N GLU A 448 2.67 -31.46 -2.24
CA GLU A 448 1.69 -31.84 -1.21
C GLU A 448 2.28 -32.68 -0.05
N HIS A 449 3.49 -33.22 -0.25
CA HIS A 449 4.27 -33.98 0.73
C HIS A 449 5.37 -33.13 1.41
N GLY A 450 5.39 -31.81 1.18
CA GLY A 450 6.29 -30.85 1.82
C GLY A 450 7.71 -30.79 1.25
N ARG A 451 8.02 -31.50 0.16
CA ARG A 451 9.36 -31.51 -0.46
C ARG A 451 9.55 -30.25 -1.31
N VAL A 452 10.71 -29.62 -1.20
CA VAL A 452 11.05 -28.42 -1.97
C VAL A 452 11.28 -28.78 -3.43
N MET A 453 10.44 -28.26 -4.34
CA MET A 453 10.66 -28.38 -5.77
C MET A 453 11.85 -27.51 -6.19
N ARG A 454 12.76 -28.07 -6.98
CA ARG A 454 13.98 -27.39 -7.43
C ARG A 454 13.73 -26.66 -8.75
N GLU A 455 13.07 -25.51 -8.67
CA GLU A 455 12.81 -24.65 -9.83
C GLU A 455 14.12 -23.98 -10.31
N VAL A 456 14.44 -24.13 -11.59
CA VAL A 456 15.55 -23.45 -12.26
C VAL A 456 14.98 -22.24 -12.99
N CYS A 457 15.09 -21.05 -12.40
CA CYS A 457 14.74 -19.81 -13.08
C CYS A 457 15.72 -18.70 -12.70
N THR A 458 16.80 -18.59 -13.48
CA THR A 458 17.86 -17.59 -13.31
C THR A 458 17.80 -16.53 -14.41
N GLN A 459 16.81 -15.63 -14.35
CA GLN A 459 16.81 -14.31 -15.00
C GLN A 459 15.58 -13.51 -14.53
N ALA A 460 15.66 -12.18 -14.61
CA ALA A 460 14.52 -11.32 -14.34
C ALA A 460 13.46 -11.50 -15.45
N GLU A 461 12.25 -11.91 -15.08
CA GLU A 461 11.17 -12.15 -16.04
C GLU A 461 10.58 -10.82 -16.53
N ARG A 462 10.71 -10.55 -17.83
CA ARG A 462 10.16 -9.36 -18.49
C ARG A 462 8.63 -9.30 -18.28
N ARG A 463 8.11 -8.11 -18.00
CA ARG A 463 6.68 -7.86 -17.78
C ARG A 463 6.02 -7.23 -19.01
N TYR A 464 4.75 -7.55 -19.19
CA TYR A 464 3.93 -7.13 -20.32
C TYR A 464 2.59 -6.59 -19.82
N SER A 465 1.88 -5.84 -20.66
CA SER A 465 0.49 -5.41 -20.44
C SER A 465 -0.28 -5.46 -21.76
N THR A 466 -1.59 -5.27 -21.74
CA THR A 466 -2.44 -5.24 -22.95
C THR A 466 -2.59 -3.82 -23.51
N VAL A 467 -2.77 -3.71 -24.83
CA VAL A 467 -3.11 -2.45 -25.51
C VAL A 467 -4.39 -1.85 -24.93
N ASP A 468 -5.41 -2.67 -24.67
CA ASP A 468 -6.72 -2.21 -24.20
C ASP A 468 -6.63 -1.60 -22.79
N LEU A 469 -5.86 -2.21 -21.88
CA LEU A 469 -5.62 -1.63 -20.55
C LEU A 469 -4.83 -0.32 -20.67
N LEU A 470 -3.75 -0.29 -21.45
CA LEU A 470 -2.94 0.93 -21.63
C LEU A 470 -3.74 2.06 -22.31
N ALA A 471 -4.69 1.73 -23.18
CA ALA A 471 -5.62 2.68 -23.77
C ALA A 471 -6.61 3.23 -22.71
N ALA A 472 -7.15 2.37 -21.85
CA ALA A 472 -8.03 2.78 -20.75
C ALA A 472 -7.29 3.65 -19.70
N GLU A 473 -6.05 3.30 -19.34
CA GLU A 473 -5.18 4.12 -18.49
C GLU A 473 -4.88 5.48 -19.15
N HIS A 474 -4.56 5.49 -20.45
CA HIS A 474 -4.34 6.73 -21.20
C HIS A 474 -5.60 7.60 -21.25
N GLU A 475 -6.77 7.04 -21.51
CA GLU A 475 -8.03 7.79 -21.51
C GLU A 475 -8.35 8.36 -20.12
N LEU A 476 -8.15 7.59 -19.05
CA LEU A 476 -8.33 8.06 -17.68
C LEU A 476 -7.39 9.23 -17.37
N LEU A 477 -6.12 9.15 -17.76
CA LEU A 477 -5.14 10.23 -17.61
C LEU A 477 -5.51 11.48 -18.42
N GLN A 478 -5.98 11.32 -19.68
CA GLN A 478 -6.45 12.44 -20.51
C GLN A 478 -7.71 13.10 -19.94
N ARG A 479 -8.66 12.31 -19.42
CA ARG A 479 -9.87 12.81 -18.73
C ARG A 479 -9.51 13.55 -17.44
N ALA A 480 -8.53 13.08 -16.68
CA ALA A 480 -8.07 13.71 -15.44
C ALA A 480 -7.32 15.02 -15.70
N THR A 481 -6.32 15.01 -16.60
CA THR A 481 -5.55 16.21 -16.98
C THR A 481 -6.41 17.26 -17.67
N GLY A 482 -7.29 16.85 -18.59
CA GLY A 482 -8.26 17.74 -19.24
C GLY A 482 -9.27 18.39 -18.29
N ARG A 483 -9.42 17.88 -17.06
CA ARG A 483 -10.28 18.43 -15.99
C ARG A 483 -9.50 19.05 -14.83
N GLN A 484 -8.18 19.22 -14.92
CA GLN A 484 -7.35 19.78 -13.85
C GLN A 484 -7.72 21.23 -13.46
N HIS A 485 -8.47 21.94 -14.30
CA HIS A 485 -9.00 23.29 -14.06
C HIS A 485 -10.53 23.33 -13.90
N ALA A 486 -11.21 22.18 -13.81
CA ALA A 486 -12.64 22.13 -13.54
C ALA A 486 -12.92 22.54 -12.08
N GLY A 487 -13.96 23.34 -11.87
CA GLY A 487 -14.40 23.71 -10.52
C GLY A 487 -14.81 22.48 -9.71
N VAL A 488 -14.34 22.40 -8.47
CA VAL A 488 -14.71 21.33 -7.52
C VAL A 488 -15.89 21.82 -6.68
N ALA A 489 -16.95 21.03 -6.63
CA ALA A 489 -18.10 21.25 -5.75
C ALA A 489 -18.24 20.08 -4.77
N ILE A 490 -18.62 20.38 -3.53
CA ILE A 490 -19.09 19.36 -2.59
C ILE A 490 -20.53 19.03 -2.99
N ILE A 491 -20.79 17.77 -3.30
CA ILE A 491 -22.13 17.26 -3.66
C ILE A 491 -22.67 16.35 -2.57
N GLY A 492 -23.97 16.45 -2.31
CA GLY A 492 -24.66 15.62 -1.32
C GLY A 492 -24.71 14.14 -1.74
N PRO A 493 -24.84 13.19 -0.80
CA PRO A 493 -24.90 11.76 -1.13
C PRO A 493 -26.07 11.43 -2.07
N GLU A 494 -27.22 12.09 -1.94
CA GLU A 494 -28.35 11.95 -2.87
C GLU A 494 -28.02 12.42 -4.30
N GLN A 495 -27.13 13.39 -4.46
CA GLN A 495 -26.65 13.85 -5.78
C GLN A 495 -25.62 12.89 -6.37
N VAL A 496 -24.78 12.26 -5.54
CA VAL A 496 -23.88 11.17 -5.97
C VAL A 496 -24.69 9.96 -6.43
N GLU A 497 -25.70 9.54 -5.67
CA GLU A 497 -26.59 8.44 -6.05
C GLU A 497 -27.40 8.77 -7.32
N ALA A 498 -27.91 9.99 -7.46
CA ALA A 498 -28.58 10.43 -8.67
C ALA A 498 -27.63 10.43 -9.89
N ALA A 499 -26.38 10.87 -9.72
CA ALA A 499 -25.39 10.87 -10.79
C ALA A 499 -24.94 9.46 -11.19
N LEU A 500 -24.70 8.56 -10.22
CA LEU A 500 -24.40 7.15 -10.47
C LEU A 500 -25.60 6.42 -11.11
N GLY A 501 -26.80 6.67 -10.60
CA GLY A 501 -28.05 6.13 -11.15
C GLY A 501 -28.42 6.70 -12.52
N ALA A 502 -27.90 7.87 -12.90
CA ALA A 502 -27.96 8.40 -14.27
C ALA A 502 -26.88 7.75 -15.14
N TRP A 503 -25.64 7.61 -14.65
CA TRP A 503 -24.52 6.99 -15.35
C TRP A 503 -24.80 5.51 -15.70
N VAL A 504 -25.38 4.73 -14.78
CA VAL A 504 -25.83 3.35 -15.02
C VAL A 504 -26.92 3.28 -16.10
N ARG A 505 -27.72 4.33 -16.27
CA ARG A 505 -28.76 4.42 -17.32
C ARG A 505 -28.23 4.94 -18.65
N ASN A 506 -27.23 5.81 -18.65
CA ASN A 506 -26.61 6.36 -19.85
C ASN A 506 -25.16 6.82 -19.57
N PRO A 507 -24.14 5.95 -19.77
CA PRO A 507 -22.77 6.22 -19.32
C PRO A 507 -22.03 7.33 -20.08
N THR A 508 -22.65 7.88 -21.14
CA THR A 508 -22.15 9.04 -21.89
C THR A 508 -22.68 10.39 -21.38
N ASP A 509 -23.68 10.43 -20.50
CA ASP A 509 -24.26 11.69 -20.04
C ASP A 509 -23.35 12.39 -19.02
N VAL A 510 -22.89 13.59 -19.39
CA VAL A 510 -22.29 14.53 -18.44
C VAL A 510 -23.42 15.12 -17.60
N VAL A 511 -23.62 14.59 -16.40
CA VAL A 511 -24.53 15.16 -15.40
C VAL A 511 -24.05 16.57 -15.04
N ARG A 512 -24.66 17.58 -15.67
CA ARG A 512 -24.41 18.99 -15.35
C ARG A 512 -25.30 19.39 -14.18
N CYS A 513 -24.72 19.55 -13.00
CA CYS A 513 -25.40 20.22 -11.89
C CYS A 513 -25.72 21.66 -12.33
N GLY A 514 -27.01 22.02 -12.31
CA GLY A 514 -27.46 23.36 -12.66
C GLY A 514 -27.08 24.40 -11.58
N PRO A 515 -27.11 25.71 -11.91
CA PRO A 515 -26.74 26.77 -10.98
C PRO A 515 -27.68 26.91 -9.77
N GLU A 516 -28.85 26.27 -9.79
CA GLU A 516 -29.89 26.37 -8.76
C GLU A 516 -29.60 25.53 -7.48
N LEU A 517 -28.45 24.84 -7.42
CA LEU A 517 -28.09 23.95 -6.31
C LEU A 517 -26.98 24.50 -5.39
N VAL A 518 -26.57 25.76 -5.54
CA VAL A 518 -25.61 26.42 -4.64
C VAL A 518 -26.33 27.08 -3.46
N HIS A 519 -26.90 26.24 -2.58
CA HIS A 519 -27.34 26.66 -1.24
C HIS A 519 -26.80 25.68 -0.19
N GLY A 520 -25.77 26.12 0.53
CA GLY A 520 -25.07 25.36 1.57
C GLY A 520 -23.80 26.10 1.98
N ASP A 521 -23.83 26.67 3.19
CA ASP A 521 -22.91 27.71 3.67
C ASP A 521 -21.41 27.45 3.43
N PHE A 522 -20.75 28.42 2.80
CA PHE A 522 -19.31 28.60 2.91
C PHE A 522 -18.98 29.11 4.33
N LEU A 523 -18.64 28.20 5.24
CA LEU A 523 -17.91 28.54 6.46
C LEU A 523 -16.41 28.62 6.14
N GLY A 524 -15.80 29.76 6.46
CA GLY A 524 -14.37 30.06 6.24
C GLY A 524 -13.48 29.77 7.45
#